data_AF-A0A8D2N9B8-F1
#
_entry.id   AF-A0A8D2N9B8-F1
#
_cell.length_a   1.000
_cell.length_b   1.000
_cell.length_c   1.000
_cell.angle_alpha   90.00
_cell.angle_beta   90.00
_cell.angle_gamma   90.00
#
_symmetry.space_group_name_H-M   'P 1'
#
loop_
_entity.id
_entity.type
_entity.pdbx_description
1 polymer ?
#
loop_
_entity_poly.entity_id
_entity_poly.type
_entity_poly.pdbx_seq_one_letter_code
_entity_poly.pdbx_strand_id
1 'polypeptide(L)'
;MSSSSRSRGTSPRTTPSPGKQLPKSQQHWIKEQKVVVDELSNLKKNRKVYKQQPNSNIFFLADRTEMLSQSKNTLDELKKAHQELENSEKAKIKK
;
A
#
# COMPACT_ATOMS: atom_id res chain seq x y z
N MET A 1 43.90 32.24 -20.61
CA MET A 1 43.05 31.59 -19.58
C MET A 1 42.16 30.59 -20.30
N SER A 2 42.35 29.29 -20.02
CA SER A 2 41.71 28.19 -20.76
C SER A 2 40.35 27.89 -20.14
N SER A 3 39.27 28.03 -20.90
CA SER A 3 37.90 27.78 -20.43
C SER A 3 37.41 26.43 -20.95
N SER A 4 37.52 25.39 -20.12
CA SER A 4 36.94 24.06 -20.40
C SER A 4 35.41 24.12 -20.35
N SER A 5 34.76 23.95 -21.49
CA SER A 5 33.33 23.71 -21.61
C SER A 5 32.99 22.25 -21.26
N ARG A 6 32.40 22.02 -20.08
CA ARG A 6 31.80 20.72 -19.72
C ARG A 6 30.40 20.60 -20.33
N SER A 7 30.26 19.71 -21.31
CA SER A 7 28.98 19.24 -21.81
C SER A 7 28.25 18.45 -20.71
N ARG A 8 27.09 18.93 -20.27
CA ARG A 8 26.17 18.14 -19.44
C ARG A 8 25.37 17.23 -20.37
N GLY A 9 25.82 15.99 -20.49
CA GLY A 9 25.02 14.92 -21.09
C GLY A 9 23.77 14.70 -20.26
N THR A 10 22.61 15.08 -20.79
CA THR A 10 21.32 14.68 -20.24
C THR A 10 21.05 13.26 -20.70
N SER A 11 21.20 12.31 -19.79
CA SER A 11 20.80 10.92 -19.99
C SER A 11 19.33 10.84 -20.40
N PRO A 12 18.96 9.95 -21.35
CA PRO A 12 17.57 9.78 -21.74
C PRO A 12 16.75 9.26 -20.55
N ARG A 13 15.67 9.99 -20.25
CA ARG A 13 14.62 9.61 -19.31
C ARG A 13 14.08 8.25 -19.72
N THR A 14 14.36 7.22 -18.93
CA THR A 14 13.77 5.89 -19.06
C THR A 14 12.26 6.03 -18.87
N THR A 15 11.51 5.95 -19.95
CA THR A 15 10.07 5.71 -19.92
C THR A 15 9.84 4.34 -19.26
N PRO A 16 9.00 4.21 -18.22
CA PRO A 16 8.60 2.89 -17.78
C PRO A 16 7.65 2.32 -18.84
N SER A 17 8.15 1.30 -19.55
CA SER A 17 7.36 0.38 -20.37
C SER A 17 6.26 -0.27 -19.51
N PRO A 18 5.05 -0.55 -20.04
CA PRO A 18 3.97 -1.19 -19.32
C PRO A 18 4.26 -2.70 -19.19
N GLY A 19 5.28 -3.03 -18.40
CA GLY A 19 5.66 -4.39 -18.06
C GLY A 19 5.14 -4.76 -16.68
N LYS A 20 4.04 -5.53 -16.65
CA LYS A 20 3.63 -6.46 -15.58
C LYS A 20 4.18 -6.16 -14.16
N GLN A 21 3.53 -5.26 -13.43
CA GLN A 21 3.67 -5.18 -11.97
C GLN A 21 2.29 -5.27 -11.34
N LEU A 22 1.86 -6.45 -10.87
CA LEU A 22 0.61 -6.53 -10.11
C LEU A 22 0.53 -7.53 -8.91
N PRO A 23 1.45 -8.48 -8.67
CA PRO A 23 1.32 -9.32 -7.46
C PRO A 23 2.04 -8.75 -6.21
N LYS A 24 3.04 -7.87 -6.36
CA LYS A 24 3.81 -7.33 -5.21
C LYS A 24 3.06 -6.26 -4.40
N SER A 25 2.09 -5.59 -5.00
CA SER A 25 1.35 -4.49 -4.35
C SER A 25 0.37 -5.01 -3.29
N GLN A 26 -0.33 -6.11 -3.56
CA GLN A 26 -1.34 -6.64 -2.62
C GLN A 26 -0.72 -7.20 -1.33
N GLN A 27 0.40 -7.93 -1.45
CA GLN A 27 1.14 -8.43 -0.30
C GLN A 27 1.70 -7.31 0.58
N HIS A 28 2.10 -6.20 -0.03
CA HIS A 28 2.52 -5.00 0.70
C HIS A 28 1.34 -4.41 1.50
N TRP A 29 0.20 -4.19 0.86
CA TRP A 29 -1.01 -3.69 1.54
C TRP A 29 -1.50 -4.60 2.67
N ILE A 30 -1.44 -5.93 2.50
CA ILE A 30 -1.79 -6.90 3.56
C ILE A 30 -0.88 -6.73 4.78
N LYS A 31 0.44 -6.55 4.56
CA LYS A 31 1.40 -6.36 5.65
C LYS A 31 1.18 -5.03 6.36
N GLU A 32 0.99 -3.95 5.61
CA GLU A 32 0.71 -2.63 6.21
C GLU A 32 -0.59 -2.65 7.01
N GLN A 33 -1.66 -3.23 6.46
CA GLN A 33 -2.94 -3.32 7.15
C GLN A 33 -2.85 -4.15 8.43
N LYS A 34 -1.99 -5.19 8.45
CA LYS A 34 -1.71 -5.97 9.67
C LYS A 34 -1.04 -5.10 10.74
N VAL A 35 -0.05 -4.31 10.38
CA VAL A 35 0.62 -3.37 11.31
C VAL A 35 -0.39 -2.38 11.88
N VAL A 36 -1.28 -1.82 11.06
CA VAL A 36 -2.34 -0.91 11.53
C VAL A 36 -3.26 -1.57 12.56
N VAL A 37 -3.67 -2.83 12.33
CA VAL A 37 -4.48 -3.59 13.30
C VAL A 37 -3.72 -3.78 14.62
N ASP A 38 -2.44 -4.17 14.54
CA ASP A 38 -1.61 -4.41 15.72
C ASP A 38 -1.41 -3.10 16.52
N GLU A 39 -1.11 -1.98 15.85
CA GLU A 39 -0.97 -0.67 16.47
C GLU A 39 -2.27 -0.17 17.12
N LEU A 40 -3.41 -0.28 16.42
CA LEU A 40 -4.71 0.13 16.97
C LEU A 40 -5.15 -0.74 18.16
N SER A 41 -4.79 -2.02 18.16
CA SER A 41 -5.08 -2.93 19.28
C SER A 41 -4.22 -2.64 20.51
N ASN A 42 -2.94 -2.30 20.32
CA ASN A 42 -2.01 -1.93 21.38
C ASN A 42 -2.15 -0.48 21.85
N LEU A 43 -2.95 0.34 21.16
CA LEU A 43 -3.18 1.72 21.55
C LEU A 43 -3.83 1.82 22.94
N LYS A 44 -3.41 2.79 23.76
CA LYS A 44 -4.05 3.03 25.09
C LYS A 44 -5.48 3.53 24.91
N LYS A 45 -6.40 3.12 25.79
CA LYS A 45 -7.86 3.38 25.69
C LYS A 45 -8.26 4.85 25.50
N ASN A 46 -7.51 5.79 26.07
CA ASN A 46 -7.87 7.22 26.06
C ASN A 46 -7.16 8.03 24.95
N ARG A 47 -6.43 7.37 24.04
CA ARG A 47 -5.76 8.06 22.92
C ARG A 47 -6.76 8.29 21.79
N LYS A 48 -6.70 9.49 21.22
CA LYS A 48 -7.51 9.87 20.06
C LYS A 48 -6.94 9.22 18.81
N VAL A 49 -7.82 8.66 17.99
CA VAL A 49 -7.48 8.12 16.66
C VAL A 49 -7.97 9.12 15.63
N TYR A 50 -7.13 9.39 14.63
CA TYR A 50 -7.46 10.29 13.55
C TYR A 50 -7.36 9.56 12.21
N LYS A 51 -8.36 9.73 11.35
CA LYS A 51 -8.38 9.18 9.99
C LYS A 51 -8.10 10.30 9.01
N GLN A 52 -7.13 10.08 8.12
CA GLN A 52 -6.81 11.00 7.05
C GLN A 52 -7.83 10.89 5.90
N GLN A 53 -8.25 12.02 5.35
CA GLN A 53 -9.01 12.03 4.10
C GLN A 53 -8.14 11.62 2.91
N PRO A 54 -8.67 10.84 1.95
CA PRO A 54 -7.97 10.56 0.71
C PRO A 54 -7.62 11.85 -0.04
N ASN A 55 -6.42 11.90 -0.62
CA ASN A 55 -5.92 13.01 -1.44
C ASN A 55 -5.84 14.37 -0.70
N SER A 56 -5.82 14.37 0.62
CA SER A 56 -5.74 15.58 1.45
C SER A 56 -4.94 15.31 2.73
N ASN A 57 -4.45 16.36 3.37
CA ASN A 57 -3.77 16.29 4.67
C ASN A 57 -4.70 16.66 5.83
N ILE A 58 -6.02 16.49 5.64
CA ILE A 58 -7.04 16.72 6.66
C ILE A 58 -7.30 15.42 7.42
N PHE A 59 -7.40 15.54 8.74
CA PHE A 59 -7.60 14.43 9.67
C PHE A 59 -8.88 14.61 10.48
N PHE A 60 -9.74 13.59 10.51
CA PHE A 60 -10.95 13.57 11.33
C PHE A 60 -10.79 12.66 12.53
N LEU A 61 -11.32 13.08 13.68
CA LEU A 61 -11.42 12.21 14.84
C LEU A 61 -12.33 11.02 14.49
N ALA A 62 -11.84 9.82 14.74
CA ALA A 62 -12.56 8.59 14.48
C ALA A 62 -12.67 7.75 15.75
N ASP A 63 -13.74 6.97 15.86
CA ASP A 63 -13.85 6.02 16.96
C ASP A 63 -12.82 4.90 16.82
N ARG A 64 -12.17 4.56 17.93
CA ARG A 64 -11.11 3.54 17.92
C ARG A 64 -11.67 2.17 17.57
N THR A 65 -12.84 1.82 18.10
CA THR A 65 -13.44 0.49 17.91
C THR A 65 -13.89 0.33 16.46
N GLU A 66 -14.49 1.38 15.91
CA GLU A 66 -14.84 1.45 14.48
C GLU A 66 -13.61 1.30 13.59
N MET A 67 -12.53 2.07 13.83
CA MET A 67 -11.30 1.98 13.04
C MET A 67 -10.63 0.61 13.13
N LEU A 68 -10.63 -0.02 14.31
CA LEU A 68 -10.10 -1.38 14.47
C LEU A 68 -10.94 -2.40 13.70
N SER A 69 -12.27 -2.29 13.74
CA SER A 69 -13.18 -3.16 13.00
C SER A 69 -13.00 -3.01 11.49
N GLN A 70 -12.98 -1.77 10.98
CA GLN A 70 -12.71 -1.49 9.57
C GLN A 70 -11.36 -2.06 9.13
N SER A 71 -10.32 -1.85 9.92
CA SER A 71 -8.96 -2.35 9.62
C SER A 71 -8.90 -3.88 9.54
N LYS A 72 -9.65 -4.59 10.39
CA LYS A 72 -9.76 -6.06 10.34
C LYS A 72 -10.52 -6.53 9.10
N ASN A 73 -11.65 -5.90 8.79
CA ASN A 73 -12.44 -6.23 7.60
C ASN A 73 -11.62 -6.04 6.32
N THR A 74 -10.93 -4.90 6.18
CA THR A 74 -10.04 -4.65 5.03
C THR A 74 -8.92 -5.68 4.93
N LEU A 75 -8.33 -6.09 6.06
CA LEU A 75 -7.30 -7.13 6.07
C LEU A 75 -7.86 -8.47 5.56
N ASP A 76 -9.06 -8.84 5.97
CA ASP A 76 -9.70 -10.10 5.58
C ASP A 76 -10.11 -10.10 4.10
N GLU A 77 -10.63 -8.98 3.59
CA GLU A 77 -10.93 -8.79 2.16
C GLU A 77 -9.67 -8.88 1.30
N LEU A 78 -8.58 -8.21 1.70
CA LEU A 78 -7.31 -8.25 0.97
C LEU A 78 -6.72 -9.67 0.93
N LYS A 79 -6.77 -10.40 2.05
CA LYS A 79 -6.34 -11.81 2.09
C LYS A 79 -7.18 -12.70 1.19
N LYS A 80 -8.51 -12.52 1.20
CA LYS A 80 -9.43 -13.27 0.36
C LYS A 80 -9.15 -13.03 -1.13
N ALA A 81 -9.03 -11.77 -1.54
CA ALA A 81 -8.72 -11.40 -2.92
C ALA A 81 -7.36 -11.96 -3.38
N HIS A 82 -6.34 -11.93 -2.52
CA HIS A 82 -5.04 -12.52 -2.82
C HIS A 82 -5.13 -14.05 -3.01
N GLN A 83 -5.86 -14.74 -2.13
CA GLN A 83 -6.04 -16.19 -2.23
C GLN A 83 -6.80 -16.60 -3.49
N GLU A 84 -7.83 -15.85 -3.87
CA GLU A 84 -8.62 -16.09 -5.09
C GLU A 84 -7.77 -15.91 -6.36
N LEU A 85 -6.93 -14.88 -6.41
CA LEU A 85 -5.99 -14.67 -7.52
C LEU A 85 -4.99 -15.82 -7.63
N GLU A 86 -4.40 -16.26 -6.52
CA GLU A 86 -3.46 -17.38 -6.51
C GLU A 86 -4.13 -18.69 -6.97
N ASN A 87 -5.35 -18.95 -6.52
CA ASN A 87 -6.12 -20.12 -6.93
C ASN A 87 -6.49 -20.08 -8.42
N SER A 88 -6.82 -18.90 -8.96
CA SER A 88 -7.11 -18.71 -10.39
C SER A 88 -5.89 -18.91 -11.28
N GLU A 89 -4.71 -18.43 -10.87
CA GLU A 89 -3.46 -18.64 -11.61
C GLU A 89 -3.07 -20.12 -11.65
N LYS A 90 -3.20 -20.83 -10.53
CA LYS A 90 -2.96 -22.29 -10.47
C LYS A 90 -3.92 -23.08 -11.36
N ALA A 91 -5.16 -22.63 -11.50
CA ALA A 91 -6.16 -23.26 -12.37
C ALA A 91 -5.87 -23.07 -13.87
N LYS A 92 -5.18 -21.99 -14.26
CA LYS A 92 -4.81 -21.72 -15.66
C LYS A 92 -3.57 -22.49 -16.12
N ILE A 93 -2.71 -22.91 -15.20
CA ILE A 93 -1.48 -23.66 -15.50
C ILE A 93 -1.75 -25.15 -15.76
N LYS A 94 -2.96 -25.64 -15.42
CA LYS A 94 -3.33 -27.06 -15.51
C LYS A 94 -4.18 -27.40 -16.75
N LYS A 95 -4.25 -26.50 -17.73
CA LYS A 95 -5.02 -26.67 -18.98
C LYS A 95 -4.11 -26.66 -20.20
#